data_AF-A0A0B2PAL9-F1
#
_entry.id   AF-A0A0B2PAL9-F1
#
_cell.length_a   1.000
_cell.length_b   1.000
_cell.length_c   1.000
_cell.angle_alpha   90.00
_cell.angle_beta   90.00
_cell.angle_gamma   90.00
#
_symmetry.space_group_name_H-M   'P 1'
#
loop_
_entity.id
_entity.type
_entity.pdbx_description
1 polymer ?
#
loop_
_entity_poly.entity_id
_entity_poly.type
_entity_poly.pdbx_seq_one_letter_code
_entity_poly.pdbx_strand_id
1 'polypeptide(L)' 'VPPKLKHFLWRVTRGCLPTRTNLRRRGIDCTTGCVFCQEHFESEWHVFVACSKAREMWTAAGIHYLLEQKFNEA' A
#
# COMPACT_ATOMS: atom_id res chain seq x y z
N VAL A 1 -14.73 -0.50 -14.37
CA VAL A 1 -13.72 0.14 -13.48
C VAL A 1 -13.59 1.62 -13.84
N PRO A 2 -13.87 2.55 -12.91
CA PRO A 2 -13.75 3.99 -13.14
C PRO A 2 -12.36 4.40 -13.67
N PRO A 3 -12.24 5.37 -14.60
CA PRO A 3 -10.95 5.79 -15.15
C PRO A 3 -9.94 6.22 -14.08
N LYS A 4 -10.40 6.91 -13.03
CA LYS A 4 -9.58 7.31 -11.88
C LYS A 4 -8.94 6.11 -11.18
N LEU A 5 -9.70 5.03 -11.01
CA LEU A 5 -9.21 3.80 -10.38
C LEU A 5 -8.20 3.08 -11.28
N LYS A 6 -8.41 3.04 -12.60
CA LYS A 6 -7.44 2.46 -13.55
C LYS A 6 -6.10 3.20 -13.50
N HIS A 7 -6.13 4.54 -13.53
CA HIS A 7 -4.92 5.35 -13.46
C HIS A 7 -4.21 5.18 -12.11
N PHE A 8 -4.96 5.13 -11.02
CA PHE A 8 -4.41 4.85 -9.70
C PHE A 8 -3.70 3.49 -9.65
N LEU A 9 -4.34 2.42 -10.12
CA LEU A 9 -3.75 1.08 -10.17
C LEU A 9 -2.50 1.03 -11.05
N TRP A 10 -2.50 1.73 -12.20
CA TRP A 10 -1.31 1.86 -13.02
C TRP A 10 -0.14 2.52 -12.27
N ARG A 11 -0.41 3.55 -11.46
CA ARG A 11 0.63 4.18 -10.63
C ARG A 11 1.15 3.23 -9.55
N VAL A 12 0.28 2.43 -8.94
CA VAL A 12 0.65 1.41 -7.94
C VAL A 12 1.58 0.38 -8.56
N THR A 13 1.20 -0.22 -9.70
CA THR A 13 2.00 -1.28 -10.35
C THR A 13 3.33 -0.78 -10.91
N ARG A 14 3.44 0.53 -11.20
CA ARG A 14 4.67 1.18 -11.66
C ARG A 14 5.57 1.69 -10.53
N GLY A 15 5.22 1.50 -9.25
CA GLY A 15 5.99 2.07 -8.14
C GLY A 15 6.06 3.60 -8.20
N CYS A 16 5.00 4.23 -8.72
CA CYS A 16 4.93 5.67 -8.99
C CYS A 16 4.16 6.44 -7.92
N LEU A 17 3.73 5.76 -6.86
CA LEU A 17 3.12 6.44 -5.72
C LEU A 17 4.20 7.10 -4.86
N PRO A 18 3.88 8.25 -4.24
CA PRO A 18 4.82 8.98 -3.39
C PRO A 18 4.93 8.32 -2.01
N THR A 19 5.18 7.02 -1.96
CA THR A 19 5.52 6.32 -0.72
C THR A 19 6.88 6.80 -0.24
N ARG A 20 7.12 6.88 1.07
CA ARG A 20 8.41 7.30 1.62
C ARG A 20 9.59 6.50 1.08
N THR A 21 9.41 5.20 0.82
CA THR A 21 10.44 4.38 0.17
C THR A 21 10.75 4.87 -1.25
N ASN A 22 9.74 5.20 -2.05
CA ASN A 22 9.95 5.73 -3.40
C ASN A 22 10.52 7.16 -3.40
N LEU A 23 10.10 8.01 -2.46
CA LEU A 23 10.67 9.35 -2.30
C LEU A 23 12.16 9.27 -1.99
N ARG A 24 12.56 8.41 -1.04
CA ARG A 24 13.98 8.18 -0.73
C ARG A 24 14.76 7.60 -1.91
N ARG A 25 14.18 6.67 -2.66
CA ARG A 25 14.79 6.15 -3.92
C ARG A 25 15.00 7.24 -4.97
N ARG A 26 14.20 8.32 -4.94
CA ARG A 26 14.33 9.48 -5.84
C ARG A 26 15.24 10.58 -5.27
N GLY A 27 15.95 10.31 -4.17
CA GLY A 27 16.90 11.25 -3.57
C GLY A 27 16.27 12.30 -2.65
N ILE A 28 14.99 12.17 -2.31
CA ILE A 28 14.35 13.03 -1.31
C ILE A 28 14.73 12.51 0.07
N ASP A 29 15.35 13.37 0.88
CA ASP A 29 15.69 13.02 2.25
C ASP A 29 14.44 13.00 3.12
N CYS A 30 14.00 11.80 3.47
CA CYS A 30 12.87 11.57 4.36
C CYS A 30 13.02 10.24 5.09
N THR A 31 12.31 10.09 6.21
CA THR A 31 12.19 8.79 6.89
C THR A 31 11.51 7.78 5.97
N THR A 32 11.83 6.50 6.10
CA THR A 32 11.22 5.42 5.29
C THR A 32 10.11 4.67 6.00
N GLY A 33 9.95 4.88 7.31
CA GLY A 33 8.93 4.21 8.10
C GLY A 33 7.52 4.61 7.65
N CYS A 34 6.57 3.70 7.76
CA CYS A 34 5.16 3.93 7.49
C CYS A 34 4.58 4.97 8.45
N VAL A 35 3.86 5.96 7.92
CA VAL A 35 3.19 6.96 8.78
C VAL A 35 2.11 6.36 9.67
N PHE A 36 1.52 5.23 9.28
CA PHE A 36 0.40 4.63 9.97
C PHE A 36 0.83 3.71 11.11
N CYS A 37 1.62 2.67 10.83
CA CYS A 37 2.03 1.71 11.86
C CYS A 37 3.39 2.03 12.48
N GLN A 38 4.23 2.86 11.85
CA GLN A 38 5.58 3.21 12.30
C GLN A 38 6.57 2.05 12.52
N GLU A 39 6.16 0.80 12.23
CA GLU A 39 6.95 -0.42 12.45
C GLU A 39 7.70 -0.90 11.20
N HIS A 40 7.17 -0.61 10.01
CA HIS A 40 7.68 -1.12 8.74
C HIS A 40 7.92 -0.02 7.72
N PHE A 41 8.64 -0.32 6.63
CA PHE A 41 8.83 0.65 5.55
C PHE A 41 7.53 0.95 4.80
N GLU A 42 7.33 2.22 4.46
CA GLU A 42 6.21 2.67 3.65
C GLU A 42 6.44 2.31 2.19
N SER A 43 5.83 1.20 1.75
CA SER A 43 5.77 0.77 0.36
C SER A 43 4.31 0.60 -0.06
N GLU A 44 4.04 0.51 -1.36
CA GLU A 44 2.69 0.29 -1.89
C GLU A 44 2.06 -0.98 -1.30
N TRP A 45 2.81 -2.08 -1.26
CA TRP A 45 2.36 -3.32 -0.65
C TRP A 45 2.02 -3.14 0.83
N HIS A 46 2.87 -2.44 1.57
CA HIS A 46 2.63 -2.22 2.98
C HIS A 46 1.37 -1.37 3.20
N VAL A 47 1.25 -0.20 2.56
CA VAL A 47 0.14 0.73 2.81
C VAL A 47 -1.22 0.20 2.35
N PHE A 48 -1.27 -0.69 1.36
CA PHE A 48 -2.54 -1.25 0.88
C PHE A 48 -2.86 -2.65 1.40
N VAL A 49 -1.89 -3.41 1.92
CA VAL A 49 -2.10 -4.82 2.29
C VAL A 49 -1.57 -5.14 3.69
N ALA A 50 -0.27 -4.98 3.91
CA ALA A 50 0.37 -5.51 5.12
C ALA A 50 0.19 -4.63 6.37
N CYS A 51 -0.04 -3.33 6.21
CA CYS A 51 -0.17 -2.39 7.31
C CYS A 51 -1.38 -2.73 8.20
N SER A 52 -1.21 -2.61 9.52
CA SER A 52 -2.31 -2.72 10.48
C SER A 52 -3.50 -1.84 10.10
N LYS A 53 -3.22 -0.61 9.65
CA LYS A 53 -4.27 0.31 9.20
C LYS A 53 -5.02 -0.16 7.95
N ALA A 54 -4.31 -0.78 7.01
CA ALA A 54 -4.95 -1.37 5.83
C ALA A 54 -5.86 -2.54 6.23
N ARG A 55 -5.39 -3.42 7.12
CA ARG A 55 -6.19 -4.55 7.63
C ARG A 55 -7.46 -4.09 8.34
N GLU A 56 -7.38 -3.03 9.15
CA GLU A 56 -8.56 -2.40 9.77
C GLU A 56 -9.58 -1.96 8.71
N MET A 57 -9.13 -1.27 7.66
CA MET A 57 -10.03 -0.80 6.58
C MET A 57 -10.68 -1.95 5.83
N TRP A 58 -9.91 -3.00 5.49
CA TRP A 58 -10.46 -4.17 4.81
C TRP A 58 -11.40 -4.99 5.68
N THR A 59 -11.15 -5.03 6.98
CA THR A 59 -12.05 -5.66 7.96
C THR A 59 -13.36 -4.87 8.06
N ALA A 60 -13.28 -3.55 8.19
CA ALA A 60 -14.44 -2.68 8.24
C ALA A 60 -15.28 -2.72 6.94
N ALA A 61 -14.62 -2.91 5.80
CA ALA A 61 -15.28 -3.11 4.50
C ALA A 61 -15.83 -4.54 4.29
N GLY A 62 -15.56 -5.47 5.22
CA GLY A 62 -16.03 -6.86 5.14
C GLY A 62 -15.37 -7.69 4.04
N ILE A 63 -14.15 -7.34 3.59
CA ILE A 63 -13.45 -8.04 2.49
C ILE A 63 -12.07 -8.57 2.88
N HIS A 64 -11.67 -8.45 4.14
CA HIS A 64 -10.36 -8.90 4.61
C HIS A 64 -10.06 -10.38 4.27
N TYR A 65 -11.02 -11.27 4.49
CA TYR A 65 -10.87 -12.70 4.22
C TYR A 65 -10.63 -13.01 2.73
N LEU A 66 -11.22 -12.24 1.81
CA LEU A 66 -11.01 -12.40 0.37
C LEU A 66 -9.58 -12.03 -0.02
N LEU A 67 -9.02 -11.01 0.64
CA LEU A 67 -7.66 -10.55 0.38
C LEU A 67 -6.64 -11.54 0.93
N GLU A 68 -6.85 -12.06 2.14
CA GLU A 68 -5.95 -13.05 2.72
C GLU A 68 -5.88 -14.34 1.89
N GLN A 69 -7.02 -14.85 1.40
CA GLN A 69 -7.03 -15.99 0.50
C GLN A 69 -6.22 -15.72 -0.77
N LYS A 70 -6.50 -14.60 -1.45
CA LYS A 70 -5.84 -14.28 -2.72
C LYS A 70 -4.35 -13.98 -2.59
N PHE A 71 -3.89 -13.46 -1.46
CA PHE A 71 -2.48 -13.16 -1.25
C PHE A 71 -1.68 -14.34 -0.70
N ASN A 72 -2.32 -15.32 -0.05
CA ASN A 72 -1.66 -16.55 0.37
C ASN A 72 -1.56 -17.59 -0.77
N GLU A 73 -2.37 -17.45 -1.82
CA GLU A 73 -2.36 -18.30 -3.02
C GLU A 73 -1.38 -17.84 -4.11
N ALA A 74 -0.79 -16.65 -3.97
CA ALA A 74 0.08 -16.00 -4.96
C ALA A 74 1.54 -15.94 -4.51
#